data_AF-A0A7J3NU55-F1
#
_entry.id   AF-A0A7J3NU55-F1
#
_cell.length_a   1.000
_cell.length_b   1.000
_cell.length_c   1.000
_cell.angle_alpha   90.00
_cell.angle_beta   90.00
_cell.angle_gamma   90.00
#
_symmetry.space_group_name_H-M   'P 1'
#
loop_
_entity.id
_entity.type
_entity.pdbx_description
1 polymer ?
#
loop_
_entity_poly.entity_id
_entity_poly.type
_entity_poly.pdbx_seq_one_letter_code
_entity_poly.pdbx_strand_id
1 'polypeptide(L)'
;MKLRREFTTMSRGRRIKSIAIDVSETISEEARKLREAFSNFFGIPYVSSRENLKDFDALMLVKETSQGLIVTFNLMPEMVEIGPRFRISHLIWDLTKP
;
A
#
# COMPACT_ATOMS: atom_id res chain seq x y z
N MET A 1 -4.26 -11.74 -7.36
CA MET A 1 -4.63 -10.31 -7.30
C MET A 1 -6.12 -10.23 -7.02
N LYS A 2 -6.58 -9.27 -6.22
CA LYS A 2 -7.99 -9.01 -5.93
C LYS A 2 -8.28 -7.53 -6.19
N LEU A 3 -9.23 -7.22 -7.06
CA LEU A 3 -9.56 -5.85 -7.47
C LEU A 3 -10.54 -5.21 -6.49
N ARG A 4 -10.59 -3.86 -6.47
CA ARG A 4 -11.48 -3.08 -5.60
C ARG A 4 -12.95 -3.53 -5.64
N ARG A 5 -13.48 -3.89 -6.83
CA ARG A 5 -14.88 -4.35 -6.98
C ARG A 5 -15.20 -5.65 -6.22
N GLU A 6 -14.18 -6.41 -5.82
CA GLU A 6 -14.31 -7.65 -5.06
C GLU A 6 -14.26 -7.40 -3.54
N PHE A 7 -14.12 -6.14 -3.12
CA PHE A 7 -14.26 -5.69 -1.74
C PHE A 7 -15.62 -5.03 -1.59
N THR A 8 -16.45 -5.56 -0.71
CA THR A 8 -17.81 -5.04 -0.42
C THR A 8 -17.82 -4.03 0.74
N THR A 9 -16.64 -3.74 1.29
CA THR A 9 -16.45 -2.93 2.50
C THR A 9 -16.65 -1.44 2.29
N MET A 10 -16.56 -0.94 1.05
CA MET A 10 -16.81 0.46 0.74
C MET A 10 -18.20 0.65 0.12
N SER A 11 -18.98 1.58 0.66
CA SER A 11 -20.26 1.97 0.08
C SER A 11 -20.08 2.46 -1.36
N ARG A 12 -21.00 2.05 -2.25
CA ARG A 12 -21.02 2.52 -3.64
C ARG A 12 -21.13 4.05 -3.63
N GLY A 13 -20.07 4.73 -4.08
CA GLY A 13 -20.03 6.19 -4.19
C GLY A 13 -19.01 6.91 -3.29
N ARG A 14 -18.44 6.25 -2.26
CA ARG A 14 -17.34 6.88 -1.49
C ARG A 14 -16.12 7.04 -2.38
N ARG A 15 -15.71 8.29 -2.60
CA ARG A 15 -14.55 8.65 -3.41
C ARG A 15 -13.34 8.82 -2.50
N ILE A 16 -12.27 8.09 -2.81
CA ILE A 16 -10.95 8.26 -2.17
C ILE A 16 -10.26 9.40 -2.90
N LYS A 17 -9.90 10.45 -2.16
CA LYS A 17 -9.25 11.66 -2.66
C LYS A 17 -7.79 11.73 -2.22
N SER A 18 -7.45 11.16 -1.07
CA SER A 18 -6.10 11.17 -0.52
C SER A 18 -5.67 9.77 -0.08
N ILE A 19 -4.38 9.49 -0.27
CA ILE A 19 -3.75 8.26 0.16
C ILE A 19 -2.36 8.58 0.71
N ALA A 20 -1.92 7.81 1.69
CA ALA A 20 -0.54 7.84 2.19
C ALA A 20 0.04 6.41 2.27
N ILE A 21 1.36 6.29 2.23
CA ILE A 21 2.09 5.04 2.48
C ILE A 21 2.44 4.97 3.96
N ASP A 22 1.98 3.92 4.62
CA ASP A 22 2.32 3.66 6.02
C ASP A 22 3.78 3.15 6.11
N VAL A 23 4.57 3.82 6.94
CA VAL A 23 5.97 3.46 7.24
C VAL A 23 6.20 3.17 8.73
N SER A 24 5.14 2.88 9.49
CA SER A 24 5.23 2.55 10.91
C SER A 24 5.87 1.18 11.19
N GLU A 25 5.75 0.23 10.25
CA GLU A 25 6.36 -1.09 10.37
C GLU A 25 7.79 -1.12 9.80
N THR A 26 8.71 -1.70 10.56
CA THR A 26 10.04 -2.10 10.08
C THR A 26 9.90 -3.20 9.03
N ILE A 27 10.56 -3.01 7.89
CA ILE A 27 10.47 -3.87 6.71
C ILE A 27 11.86 -4.08 6.10
N SER A 28 11.98 -5.04 5.19
CA SER A 28 13.16 -5.32 4.39
C SER A 28 13.50 -4.17 3.44
N GLU A 29 14.74 -4.16 2.98
CA GLU A 29 15.22 -3.18 2.00
C GLU A 29 14.46 -3.27 0.68
N GLU A 30 14.04 -4.45 0.24
CA GLU A 30 13.22 -4.64 -0.96
C GLU A 30 11.86 -3.98 -0.82
N ALA A 31 11.19 -4.18 0.32
CA ALA A 31 9.92 -3.53 0.61
C ALA A 31 10.09 -2.01 0.72
N ARG A 32 11.21 -1.54 1.25
CA ARG A 32 11.51 -0.11 1.39
C ARG A 32 11.68 0.54 0.01
N LYS A 33 12.47 -0.08 -0.87
CA LYS A 33 12.63 0.34 -2.27
C LYS A 33 11.30 0.34 -3.02
N LEU A 34 10.42 -0.63 -2.77
CA LEU A 34 9.08 -0.65 -3.36
C LEU A 34 8.21 0.53 -2.90
N ARG A 35 8.19 0.83 -1.59
CA ARG A 35 7.50 2.01 -1.05
C ARG A 35 8.03 3.29 -1.69
N GLU A 36 9.34 3.39 -1.87
CA GLU A 36 10.02 4.51 -2.54
C GLU A 36 9.60 4.66 -3.99
N ALA A 37 9.63 3.57 -4.75
CA ALA A 37 9.17 3.57 -6.14
C ALA A 37 7.70 4.01 -6.26
N PHE A 38 6.82 3.53 -5.39
CA PHE A 38 5.41 3.94 -5.40
C PHE A 38 5.20 5.39 -4.97
N SER A 39 5.90 5.86 -3.94
CA SER A 39 5.86 7.26 -3.52
C SER A 39 6.25 8.18 -4.67
N ASN A 40 7.39 7.89 -5.32
CA ASN A 40 7.91 8.68 -6.43
C ASN A 40 7.01 8.63 -7.67
N PHE A 41 6.51 7.45 -8.03
CA PHE A 41 5.69 7.27 -9.23
C PHE A 41 4.29 7.88 -9.09
N PHE A 42 3.64 7.69 -7.94
CA PHE A 42 2.26 8.16 -7.72
C PHE A 42 2.17 9.51 -7.00
N GLY A 43 3.29 10.06 -6.51
CA GLY A 43 3.30 11.27 -5.68
C GLY A 43 2.63 11.09 -4.32
N ILE A 44 2.73 9.88 -3.74
CA ILE A 44 2.05 9.54 -2.48
C ILE A 44 2.97 9.84 -1.29
N PRO A 45 2.50 10.61 -0.28
CA PRO A 45 3.31 10.93 0.90
C PRO A 45 3.45 9.73 1.84
N TYR A 46 4.51 9.77 2.67
CA TYR A 46 4.69 8.84 3.78
C TYR A 46 4.02 9.33 5.05
N VAL A 47 3.61 8.38 5.89
CA VAL A 47 3.08 8.67 7.22
C VAL A 47 3.52 7.60 8.21
N SER A 48 3.95 8.04 9.40
CA SER A 48 4.50 7.16 10.44
C SER A 48 3.74 7.22 11.77
N SER A 49 2.89 8.23 11.99
CA SER A 49 2.12 8.40 13.22
C SER A 49 0.62 8.19 12.98
N ARG A 50 -0.05 7.49 13.92
CA ARG A 50 -1.50 7.23 13.87
C ARG A 50 -2.36 8.49 13.88
N GLU A 51 -1.83 9.59 14.40
CA GLU A 51 -2.53 10.88 14.43
C GLU A 51 -2.62 11.50 13.04
N ASN A 52 -1.54 11.43 12.27
CA ASN A 52 -1.48 11.94 10.89
C ASN A 52 -2.24 11.05 9.89
N LEU A 53 -2.55 9.80 10.25
CA LEU A 53 -3.32 8.89 9.38
C LEU A 53 -4.76 9.37 9.15
N LYS A 54 -5.33 10.15 10.09
CA LYS A 54 -6.72 10.62 10.02
C LYS A 54 -6.97 11.64 8.90
N ASP A 55 -5.92 12.26 8.38
CA ASP A 55 -6.01 13.26 7.32
C ASP A 55 -6.10 12.63 5.91
N PHE A 56 -5.93 11.31 5.82
CA PHE A 56 -5.99 10.57 4.57
C PHE A 56 -7.24 9.71 4.48
N ASP A 57 -7.85 9.63 3.30
CA ASP A 57 -9.01 8.75 3.08
C ASP A 57 -8.59 7.27 3.09
N ALA A 58 -7.36 6.96 2.71
CA ALA A 58 -6.84 5.59 2.65
C ALA A 58 -5.33 5.50 2.95
N LEU A 59 -4.90 4.30 3.30
CA LEU A 59 -3.50 3.95 3.52
C LEU A 59 -3.07 2.81 2.61
N MET A 60 -1.90 2.94 2.00
CA MET A 60 -1.19 1.86 1.35
C MET A 60 -0.28 1.17 2.36
N LEU A 61 -0.46 -0.14 2.54
CA LEU A 61 0.41 -0.97 3.35
C LEU A 61 1.21 -1.92 2.47
N VAL A 62 2.48 -2.12 2.81
CA VAL A 62 3.34 -3.14 2.23
C VAL A 62 3.75 -4.09 3.34
N LYS A 63 3.36 -5.35 3.22
CA LYS A 63 3.62 -6.42 4.20
C LYS A 63 4.46 -7.52 3.58
N GLU A 64 5.44 -7.98 4.34
CA GLU A 64 6.25 -9.15 3.99
C GLU A 64 5.57 -10.47 4.33
N THR A 65 5.77 -11.44 3.46
CA THR A 65 5.33 -12.83 3.64
C THR A 65 6.41 -13.77 3.14
N SER A 66 6.29 -15.05 3.47
CA SER A 66 7.18 -16.10 2.94
C SER A 66 7.11 -16.25 1.41
N GLN A 67 6.14 -15.61 0.74
CA GLN A 67 5.90 -15.71 -0.70
C GLN A 67 6.13 -14.38 -1.45
N GLY A 68 6.79 -13.42 -0.80
CA GLY A 68 7.07 -12.07 -1.32
C GLY A 68 6.27 -10.99 -0.58
N LEU A 69 6.03 -9.88 -1.27
CA LEU A 69 5.39 -8.70 -0.69
C LEU A 69 3.90 -8.65 -1.04
N ILE A 70 3.06 -8.33 -0.08
CA ILE A 70 1.64 -8.04 -0.29
C ILE A 70 1.42 -6.54 -0.13
N VAL A 71 0.76 -5.95 -1.12
CA VAL A 71 0.34 -4.55 -1.09
C VAL A 71 -1.18 -4.51 -0.91
N THR A 72 -1.63 -3.76 0.09
CA THR A 72 -3.05 -3.55 0.40
C THR A 72 -3.36 -2.07 0.54
N PHE A 73 -4.66 -1.77 0.45
CA PHE A 73 -5.20 -0.42 0.60
C PHE A 73 -6.33 -0.47 1.62
N ASN A 74 -6.19 0.28 2.70
CA ASN A 74 -7.15 0.32 3.80
C ASN A 74 -7.82 1.68 3.88
N LEU A 75 -9.12 1.68 4.10
CA LEU A 75 -9.93 2.87 4.29
C LEU A 75 -9.76 3.43 5.70
N MET A 76 -9.67 4.75 5.81
CA MET A 76 -9.64 5.45 7.08
C MET A 76 -10.99 6.10 7.41
N PRO A 77 -11.37 6.19 8.71
CA PRO A 77 -10.65 5.66 9.87
C PRO A 77 -10.95 4.18 10.18
N GLU A 78 -11.79 3.51 9.39
CA GLU A 78 -12.32 2.19 9.70
C GLU A 78 -11.27 1.07 9.65
N MET A 79 -10.10 1.32 9.06
CA MET A 79 -8.99 0.37 8.87
C MET A 79 -9.43 -0.91 8.14
N VAL A 80 -10.40 -0.79 7.23
CA VAL A 80 -10.92 -1.91 6.45
C VAL A 80 -10.31 -1.93 5.05
N GLU A 81 -9.96 -3.11 4.56
CA GLU A 81 -9.37 -3.23 3.23
C GLU A 81 -10.41 -2.95 2.13
N ILE A 82 -10.00 -2.10 1.19
CA ILE A 82 -10.81 -1.65 0.04
C ILE A 82 -10.17 -2.00 -1.30
N GLY A 83 -8.93 -2.48 -1.26
CA GLY A 83 -8.18 -2.92 -2.42
C GLY A 83 -7.76 -1.80 -3.38
N PRO A 84 -7.09 -2.16 -4.49
CA PRO A 84 -6.78 -3.54 -4.89
C PRO A 84 -5.76 -4.21 -3.97
N ARG A 85 -5.83 -5.54 -3.83
CA ARG A 85 -4.77 -6.35 -3.20
C ARG A 85 -3.95 -7.02 -4.29
N PHE A 86 -2.65 -6.86 -4.23
CA PHE A 86 -1.75 -7.60 -5.09
C PHE A 86 -0.53 -8.10 -4.33
N ARG A 87 0.07 -9.16 -4.87
CA ARG A 87 1.28 -9.78 -4.34
C ARG A 87 2.36 -9.63 -5.40
N ILE A 88 3.53 -9.20 -4.97
CA ILE A 88 4.74 -9.16 -5.77
C ILE A 88 5.66 -10.26 -5.24
N SER A 89 5.84 -11.30 -6.03
CA SER A 89 6.68 -12.44 -5.64
C SER A 89 8.17 -12.15 -5.80
N HIS A 90 8.54 -11.36 -6.82
CA HIS A 90 9.93 -11.01 -7.12
C HIS A 90 10.02 -9.55 -7.56
N LEU A 91 11.02 -8.84 -7.04
CA LEU A 91 11.39 -7.48 -7.44
C LEU A 91 12.75 -7.53 -8.14
N ILE A 92 12.82 -7.02 -9.36
CA ILE A 92 14.05 -6.91 -10.14
C ILE A 92 14.34 -5.43 -10.31
N TRP A 93 15.38 -4.94 -9.62
CA TRP A 93 15.76 -3.53 -9.63
C TRP A 93 16.85 -3.23 -10.66
N ASP A 94 17.77 -4.17 -10.85
CA ASP A 94 18.86 -4.08 -11.82
C ASP A 94 18.82 -5.29 -12.74
N LEU A 95 18.94 -5.05 -14.05
CA LEU A 95 19.10 -6.09 -15.05
C LEU A 95 20.59 -6.42 -15.20
N THR A 96 21.24 -6.89 -14.14
CA THR A 96 22.49 -7.64 -14.35
C THR A 96 22.12 -8.91 -15.10
N LYS A 97 22.62 -9.06 -16.33
CA LYS A 97 22.46 -10.28 -17.13
C LYS A 97 22.75 -11.50 -16.25
N PRO A 98 21.94 -12.58 -16.34
CA PRO A 98 22.26 -13.84 -15.69
C PRO A 98 23.61 -14.39 -16.19
#